data_AF-A0A5B7TT64-F1
#
_entry.id   AF-A0A5B7TT64-F1
#
_cell.length_a   1.000
_cell.length_b   1.000
_cell.length_c   1.000
_cell.angle_alpha   90.00
_cell.angle_beta   90.00
_cell.angle_gamma   90.00
#
_symmetry.space_group_name_H-M   'P 1'
#
loop_
_entity.id
_entity.type
_entity.pdbx_description
1 polymer ?
#
loop_
_entity_poly.entity_id
_entity_poly.type
_entity_poly.pdbx_seq_one_letter_code
_entity_poly.pdbx_strand_id
1 'polypeptide(L)'
;MKYIFSLILFLFSIIYVNGQNSENNIFEQITLRKSFQSKNDKAEAAIVTFSKPKDKAESWLLNAAIGINILPNTTKVLTLSPYIEYHRNTLIDKEQNNLQTGLALEWQLRDLSIKKWTPIFISSIKYNDDKIKKVSSFQGNYYFTPLLKGKGKNSKYFYIPNTIVDFGNAFQFTYSPYIGIENENRFSTEDLADKGSIYRAYFRVTSNILLFPSSEKLKEKFEFNIDWQYRYNLEENVENLNKSEHKYFTASFNYIFFTTQEGKKSAKIGFDYTNGENPSKNFEEQSFYALSLKVKL
;
A
#
# COMPACT_ATOMS: atom_id res chain seq x y z
N MET A 1 -21.12 -8.52 -12.48
CA MET A 1 -20.17 -9.08 -13.47
C MET A 1 -20.16 -8.36 -14.82
N LYS A 2 -21.30 -8.10 -15.49
CA LYS A 2 -21.32 -7.43 -16.82
C LYS A 2 -20.58 -6.08 -16.85
N TYR A 3 -20.77 -5.23 -15.83
CA TYR A 3 -20.12 -3.91 -15.76
C TYR A 3 -18.62 -3.96 -15.48
N ILE A 4 -18.13 -4.98 -14.77
CA ILE A 4 -16.69 -5.19 -14.53
C ILE A 4 -16.00 -5.57 -15.84
N PHE A 5 -16.63 -6.43 -16.64
CA PHE A 5 -16.12 -6.80 -17.95
C PHE A 5 -16.07 -5.59 -18.90
N SER A 6 -17.10 -4.74 -18.90
CA SER A 6 -17.11 -3.49 -19.67
C SER A 6 -16.05 -2.49 -19.21
N LEU A 7 -15.80 -2.37 -17.90
CA LEU A 7 -14.72 -1.52 -17.36
C LEU A 7 -13.34 -2.04 -17.75
N ILE A 8 -13.12 -3.36 -17.68
CA ILE A 8 -11.88 -3.99 -18.13
C ILE A 8 -11.70 -3.76 -19.64
N LEU A 9 -12.74 -3.95 -20.45
CA LEU A 9 -12.69 -3.70 -21.90
C LEU A 9 -12.39 -2.23 -22.21
N PHE A 10 -12.99 -1.30 -21.45
CA PHE A 10 -12.75 0.13 -21.59
C PHE A 10 -11.32 0.50 -21.22
N LEU A 11 -10.79 -0.04 -20.12
CA LEU A 11 -9.38 0.09 -19.74
C LEU A 11 -8.47 -0.48 -20.85
N PHE A 12 -8.79 -1.66 -21.40
CA PHE A 12 -8.07 -2.24 -22.53
C PHE A 12 -8.13 -1.38 -23.80
N SER A 13 -9.26 -0.71 -24.08
CA SER A 13 -9.34 0.22 -25.22
C SER A 13 -8.49 1.48 -25.04
N ILE A 14 -8.41 2.02 -23.81
CA ILE A 14 -7.53 3.16 -23.50
C ILE A 14 -6.05 2.76 -23.61
N ILE A 15 -5.73 1.54 -23.17
CA ILE A 15 -4.40 0.90 -23.30
C ILE A 15 -4.02 0.75 -24.78
N TYR A 16 -4.94 0.29 -25.63
CA TYR A 16 -4.69 0.07 -27.05
C TYR A 16 -4.47 1.38 -27.82
N VAL A 17 -5.23 2.43 -27.50
CA VAL A 17 -5.12 3.74 -28.16
C VAL A 17 -3.82 4.46 -27.77
N ASN A 18 -3.34 4.31 -26.54
CA ASN A 18 -2.08 4.92 -26.10
C ASN A 18 -0.83 4.09 -26.47
N GLY A 19 -0.99 2.79 -26.71
CA GLY A 19 0.10 1.89 -27.09
C GLY A 19 0.62 2.05 -28.52
N GLN A 20 -0.09 2.77 -29.40
CA GLN A 20 0.34 3.00 -30.78
C GLN A 20 1.34 4.15 -30.96
N ASN A 21 1.55 5.00 -29.94
CA ASN A 21 2.31 6.25 -30.09
C ASN A 21 3.55 6.35 -29.18
N SER A 22 4.02 5.27 -28.55
CA SER A 22 5.10 5.32 -27.57
C SER A 22 6.12 4.21 -27.80
N GLU A 23 7.40 4.58 -27.99
CA GLU A 23 8.57 3.68 -27.98
C GLU A 23 8.74 2.91 -26.65
N ASN A 24 7.98 3.28 -25.60
CA ASN A 24 8.01 2.60 -24.31
C ASN A 24 7.02 1.42 -24.28
N ASN A 25 7.54 0.26 -23.91
CA ASN A 25 6.78 -0.97 -23.75
C ASN A 25 5.71 -0.80 -22.65
N ILE A 26 4.44 -1.07 -22.97
CA ILE A 26 3.32 -0.92 -22.03
C ILE A 26 3.49 -1.74 -20.75
N PHE A 27 4.24 -2.85 -20.83
CA PHE A 27 4.59 -3.66 -19.67
C PHE A 27 5.43 -2.92 -18.62
N GLU A 28 6.12 -1.83 -19.00
CA GLU A 28 6.89 -0.99 -18.07
C GLU A 28 6.01 -0.03 -17.26
N GLN A 29 4.76 0.15 -17.66
CA GLN A 29 3.80 1.01 -16.96
C GLN A 29 2.95 0.24 -15.94
N ILE A 30 3.02 -1.10 -15.96
CA ILE A 30 2.31 -1.99 -15.04
C ILE A 30 3.09 -2.07 -13.73
N THR A 31 2.39 -1.91 -12.61
CA THR A 31 2.96 -2.05 -11.26
C THR A 31 2.23 -3.14 -10.50
N LEU A 32 2.98 -4.06 -9.86
CA LEU A 32 2.47 -5.05 -8.92
C LEU A 32 2.99 -4.75 -7.51
N ARG A 33 2.06 -4.58 -6.56
CA ARG A 33 2.37 -4.22 -5.16
C ARG A 33 1.27 -4.67 -4.20
N LYS A 34 1.42 -4.40 -2.90
CA LYS A 34 0.41 -4.73 -1.87
C LYS A 34 -0.86 -3.89 -1.98
N SER A 35 -0.71 -2.60 -2.31
CA SER A 35 -1.80 -1.60 -2.37
C SER A 35 -1.31 -0.29 -3.02
N PHE A 36 -2.23 0.48 -3.59
CA PHE A 36 -2.06 1.79 -4.22
C PHE A 36 -2.31 2.96 -3.27
N GLN A 37 -2.42 2.71 -1.97
CA GLN A 37 -2.58 3.75 -0.94
C GLN A 37 -1.41 4.75 -0.86
N SER A 38 -0.21 4.42 -1.38
CA SER A 38 0.89 5.35 -1.67
C SER A 38 1.87 4.71 -2.68
N LYS A 39 2.48 5.51 -3.57
CA LYS A 39 3.46 5.08 -4.57
C LYS A 39 4.91 5.43 -4.23
N ASN A 40 5.17 6.18 -3.16
CA ASN A 40 6.52 6.44 -2.66
C ASN A 40 7.41 5.18 -2.79
N ASP A 41 8.69 5.29 -3.19
CA ASP A 41 9.58 4.18 -3.65
C ASP A 41 9.64 2.95 -2.72
N LYS A 42 9.16 3.12 -1.49
CA LYS A 42 8.91 2.14 -0.44
C LYS A 42 7.56 1.41 -0.53
N ALA A 43 6.84 1.50 -1.64
CA ALA A 43 5.56 0.82 -1.82
C ALA A 43 5.72 -0.67 -1.53
N GLU A 44 4.92 -1.19 -0.60
CA GLU A 44 5.03 -2.55 -0.12
C GLU A 44 4.78 -3.55 -1.26
N ALA A 45 5.61 -4.59 -1.34
CA ALA A 45 5.49 -5.67 -2.32
C ALA A 45 4.17 -6.44 -2.15
N ALA A 46 3.63 -6.99 -3.23
CA ALA A 46 2.51 -7.93 -3.14
C ALA A 46 2.91 -9.12 -2.27
N ILE A 47 2.00 -9.58 -1.43
CA ILE A 47 2.26 -10.61 -0.41
C ILE A 47 1.41 -11.83 -0.71
N VAL A 48 2.05 -12.99 -0.74
CA VAL A 48 1.40 -14.30 -0.83
C VAL A 48 1.93 -15.19 0.29
N THR A 49 1.01 -15.73 1.10
CA THR A 49 1.29 -16.81 2.05
C THR A 49 0.34 -17.96 1.75
N PHE A 50 0.88 -19.16 1.79
CA PHE A 50 0.12 -20.41 1.72
C PHE A 50 0.58 -21.31 2.86
N SER A 51 -0.37 -21.88 3.59
CA SER A 51 -0.10 -22.86 4.64
C SER A 51 -1.11 -23.99 4.58
N LYS A 52 -0.62 -25.23 4.56
CA LYS A 52 -1.43 -26.45 4.61
C LYS A 52 -0.93 -27.34 5.74
N PRO A 53 -1.50 -27.22 6.95
CA PRO A 53 -1.19 -28.12 8.05
C PRO A 53 -1.64 -29.55 7.73
N LYS A 54 -0.99 -30.57 8.32
CA LYS A 54 -1.31 -31.99 8.06
C LYS A 54 -2.79 -32.34 8.34
N ASP A 55 -3.36 -31.73 9.38
CA ASP A 55 -4.69 -32.06 9.90
C ASP A 55 -5.67 -30.87 9.89
N LYS A 56 -5.39 -29.83 9.09
CA LYS A 56 -6.29 -28.66 8.95
C LYS A 56 -6.49 -28.30 7.49
N ALA A 57 -7.55 -27.54 7.23
CA ALA A 57 -7.78 -26.93 5.93
C ALA A 57 -6.59 -26.03 5.54
N GLU A 58 -6.37 -25.92 4.24
CA GLU A 58 -5.40 -24.97 3.70
C GLU A 58 -5.82 -23.53 3.98
N SER A 59 -4.82 -22.66 4.10
CA SER A 59 -4.99 -21.27 4.49
C SER A 59 -4.10 -20.36 3.64
N TRP A 60 -4.64 -19.18 3.33
CA TRP A 60 -4.10 -18.28 2.31
C TRP A 60 -4.09 -16.85 2.82
N LEU A 61 -3.00 -16.12 2.58
CA LEU A 61 -2.97 -14.65 2.62
C LEU A 61 -2.57 -14.16 1.24
N LEU A 62 -3.40 -13.33 0.63
CA LEU A 62 -3.09 -12.65 -0.61
C LEU A 62 -3.39 -11.16 -0.43
N ASN A 63 -2.36 -10.33 -0.57
CA ASN A 63 -2.49 -8.89 -0.67
C ASN A 63 -1.77 -8.46 -1.93
N ALA A 64 -2.52 -8.28 -3.01
CA ALA A 64 -1.98 -7.92 -4.30
C ALA A 64 -2.83 -6.84 -4.96
N ALA A 65 -2.14 -5.91 -5.62
CA ALA A 65 -2.72 -4.82 -6.35
C ALA A 65 -1.95 -4.63 -7.66
N ILE A 66 -2.70 -4.49 -8.75
CA ILE A 66 -2.17 -4.23 -10.08
C ILE A 66 -2.73 -2.90 -10.53
N GLY A 67 -1.88 -2.06 -11.10
CA GLY A 67 -2.30 -0.78 -11.68
C GLY A 67 -1.34 -0.32 -12.76
N ILE A 68 -1.77 0.67 -13.53
CA ILE A 68 -1.07 1.16 -14.71
C ILE A 68 -0.86 2.66 -14.56
N ASN A 69 0.36 3.16 -14.75
CA ASN A 69 0.56 4.61 -14.81
C ASN A 69 0.09 5.16 -16.15
N ILE A 70 -1.03 5.89 -16.17
CA ILE A 70 -1.57 6.50 -17.40
C ILE A 70 -0.98 7.88 -17.70
N LEU A 71 -0.06 8.38 -16.87
CA LEU A 71 0.67 9.63 -17.06
C LEU A 71 2.20 9.40 -17.05
N PRO A 72 2.76 8.51 -17.90
CA PRO A 72 4.17 8.13 -17.84
C PRO A 72 5.15 9.25 -18.26
N ASN A 73 4.72 10.16 -19.14
CA ASN A 73 5.60 11.14 -19.80
C ASN A 73 5.38 12.58 -19.30
N THR A 74 4.97 12.77 -18.04
CA THR A 74 4.73 14.11 -17.50
C THR A 74 6.00 14.69 -16.88
N THR A 75 6.24 15.99 -17.08
CA THR A 75 7.41 16.71 -16.50
C THR A 75 7.27 16.96 -15.01
N LYS A 76 6.05 16.82 -14.47
CA LYS A 76 5.79 16.86 -13.02
C LYS A 76 5.93 15.44 -12.47
N VAL A 77 6.37 15.29 -11.22
CA VAL A 77 6.28 14.01 -10.49
C VAL A 77 4.81 13.80 -10.11
N LEU A 78 4.01 13.42 -11.11
CA LEU A 78 2.58 13.21 -11.09
C LEU A 78 2.33 11.80 -11.62
N THR A 79 1.71 10.96 -10.79
CA THR A 79 1.23 9.65 -11.21
C THR A 79 -0.27 9.60 -11.07
N LEU A 80 -0.92 9.05 -12.10
CA LEU A 80 -2.32 8.65 -12.04
C LEU A 80 -2.40 7.18 -12.41
N SER A 81 -3.01 6.37 -11.56
CA SER A 81 -3.07 4.92 -11.74
C SER A 81 -4.45 4.37 -11.46
N PRO A 82 -5.21 3.95 -12.49
CA PRO A 82 -6.28 2.98 -12.27
C PRO A 82 -5.69 1.69 -11.69
N TYR A 83 -6.40 1.06 -10.77
CA TYR A 83 -5.94 -0.16 -10.11
C TYR A 83 -7.07 -1.11 -9.70
N ILE A 84 -6.69 -2.35 -9.44
CA ILE A 84 -7.49 -3.38 -8.80
C ILE A 84 -6.66 -3.96 -7.65
N GLU A 85 -7.24 -4.10 -6.46
CA GLU A 85 -6.65 -4.76 -5.29
C GLU A 85 -7.51 -5.92 -4.86
N TYR A 86 -6.86 -6.99 -4.42
CA TYR A 86 -7.51 -8.14 -3.83
C TYR A 86 -6.84 -8.51 -2.52
N HIS A 87 -7.67 -8.57 -1.48
CA HIS A 87 -7.28 -8.91 -0.12
C HIS A 87 -8.03 -10.17 0.30
N ARG A 88 -7.31 -11.28 0.43
CA ARG A 88 -7.84 -12.53 0.97
C ARG A 88 -7.01 -12.96 2.16
N ASN A 89 -7.67 -13.32 3.26
CA ASN A 89 -7.00 -13.90 4.41
C ASN A 89 -7.86 -15.02 5.02
N THR A 90 -7.32 -16.23 5.06
CA THR A 90 -7.94 -17.40 5.70
C THR A 90 -6.98 -18.07 6.70
N LEU A 91 -5.87 -17.41 7.08
CA LEU A 91 -4.90 -17.90 8.09
C LEU A 91 -5.39 -17.71 9.54
N ILE A 92 -6.62 -17.27 9.72
CA ILE A 92 -7.09 -16.52 10.88
C ILE A 92 -8.54 -16.87 11.20
N ASP A 93 -9.00 -16.53 12.40
CA ASP A 93 -10.36 -16.84 12.88
C ASP A 93 -11.46 -16.10 12.11
N LYS A 94 -11.13 -14.94 11.53
CA LYS A 94 -12.09 -14.10 10.79
C LYS A 94 -11.69 -13.96 9.34
N GLU A 95 -12.27 -14.79 8.48
CA GLU A 95 -11.95 -14.75 7.06
C GLU A 95 -12.16 -13.37 6.44
N GLN A 96 -11.34 -13.05 5.45
CA GLN A 96 -11.42 -11.82 4.68
C GLN A 96 -11.40 -12.13 3.20
N ASN A 97 -12.28 -11.46 2.47
CA ASN A 97 -12.35 -11.54 1.03
C ASN A 97 -12.90 -10.22 0.49
N ASN A 98 -11.97 -9.37 0.07
CA ASN A 98 -12.28 -8.00 -0.31
C ASN A 98 -11.65 -7.69 -1.68
N LEU A 99 -12.49 -7.20 -2.59
CA LEU A 99 -12.09 -6.72 -3.91
C LEU A 99 -12.26 -5.21 -3.96
N GLN A 100 -11.20 -4.51 -4.36
CA GLN A 100 -11.21 -3.07 -4.52
C GLN A 100 -10.80 -2.69 -5.93
N THR A 101 -11.40 -1.63 -6.49
CA THR A 101 -10.94 -1.03 -7.74
C THR A 101 -11.11 0.47 -7.66
N GLY A 102 -10.15 1.21 -8.20
CA GLY A 102 -10.18 2.66 -8.08
C GLY A 102 -9.13 3.36 -8.90
N LEU A 103 -8.99 4.64 -8.60
CA LEU A 103 -8.03 5.55 -9.19
C LEU A 103 -7.16 6.12 -8.08
N ALA A 104 -5.84 6.02 -8.23
CA ALA A 104 -4.86 6.58 -7.31
C ALA A 104 -4.07 7.70 -7.98
N LEU A 105 -3.96 8.82 -7.28
CA LEU A 105 -3.21 10.01 -7.65
C LEU A 105 -2.06 10.19 -6.65
N GLU A 106 -0.85 10.40 -7.15
CA GLU A 106 0.26 10.87 -6.34
C GLU A 106 0.89 12.08 -7.03
N TRP A 107 1.03 13.19 -6.31
CA TRP A 107 1.52 14.44 -6.85
C TRP A 107 2.52 15.09 -5.91
N GLN A 108 3.77 15.21 -6.38
CA GLN A 108 4.75 16.09 -5.77
C GLN A 108 4.44 17.54 -6.15
N LEU A 109 3.95 18.34 -5.20
CA LEU A 109 3.39 19.67 -5.52
C LEU A 109 4.44 20.68 -5.98
N ARG A 110 5.71 20.48 -5.63
CA ARG A 110 6.84 21.37 -5.96
C ARG A 110 8.06 20.57 -6.40
N ASP A 111 8.83 21.15 -7.30
CA ASP A 111 10.12 20.60 -7.72
C ASP A 111 11.18 20.77 -6.61
N LEU A 112 11.80 19.65 -6.20
CA LEU A 112 12.88 19.60 -5.22
C LEU A 112 14.23 20.07 -5.78
N SER A 113 14.38 20.15 -7.10
CA SER A 113 15.55 20.77 -7.70
C SER A 113 15.64 22.25 -7.27
N ILE A 114 14.48 22.93 -7.20
CA ILE A 114 14.34 24.35 -6.86
C ILE A 114 14.09 24.58 -5.36
N LYS A 115 13.21 23.78 -4.74
CA LYS A 115 12.77 23.99 -3.35
C LYS A 115 13.46 23.02 -2.38
N LYS A 116 13.68 23.48 -1.14
CA LYS A 116 14.26 22.65 -0.06
C LYS A 116 13.30 21.60 0.50
N TRP A 117 12.00 21.73 0.21
CA TRP A 117 10.99 20.76 0.60
C TRP A 117 9.80 20.81 -0.35
N THR A 118 9.07 19.71 -0.41
CA THR A 118 7.84 19.56 -1.19
C THR A 118 6.88 18.63 -0.45
N PRO A 119 5.58 18.94 -0.39
CA PRO A 119 4.60 17.96 0.04
C PRO A 119 4.32 16.99 -1.10
N ILE A 120 4.25 15.70 -0.77
CA ILE A 120 3.66 14.68 -1.64
C ILE A 120 2.20 14.55 -1.23
N PHE A 121 1.31 14.91 -2.15
CA PHE A 121 -0.12 14.69 -2.02
C PHE A 121 -0.47 13.33 -2.61
N ILE A 122 -1.21 12.52 -1.84
CA ILE A 122 -1.64 11.19 -2.24
C ILE A 122 -3.15 11.15 -2.08
N SER A 123 -3.85 10.73 -3.12
CA SER A 123 -5.30 10.60 -3.06
C SER A 123 -5.74 9.36 -3.81
N SER A 124 -6.82 8.74 -3.35
CA SER A 124 -7.49 7.73 -4.16
C SER A 124 -8.98 7.72 -3.92
N ILE A 125 -9.71 7.28 -4.93
CA ILE A 125 -11.14 7.01 -4.88
C ILE A 125 -11.32 5.59 -5.39
N LYS A 126 -12.05 4.76 -4.64
CA LYS A 126 -12.22 3.34 -4.96
C LYS A 126 -13.61 2.83 -4.61
N TYR A 127 -14.08 1.90 -5.42
CA TYR A 127 -15.17 0.98 -5.07
C TYR A 127 -14.59 -0.21 -4.30
N ASN A 128 -15.28 -0.61 -3.25
CA ASN A 128 -14.91 -1.69 -2.33
C ASN A 128 -16.07 -2.65 -2.20
N ASP A 129 -15.79 -3.95 -2.37
CA ASP A 129 -16.73 -5.06 -2.29
C ASP A 129 -16.23 -6.08 -1.25
N ASP A 130 -16.79 -5.99 -0.04
CA ASP A 130 -16.57 -6.94 1.04
C ASP A 130 -17.51 -8.13 0.88
N LYS A 131 -16.98 -9.27 0.47
CA LYS A 131 -17.77 -10.48 0.24
C LYS A 131 -18.13 -11.24 1.52
N ILE A 132 -17.44 -10.96 2.62
CA ILE A 132 -17.69 -11.60 3.91
C ILE A 132 -18.82 -10.88 4.62
N LYS A 133 -18.75 -9.54 4.73
CA LYS A 133 -19.81 -8.72 5.34
C LYS A 133 -20.94 -8.37 4.39
N LYS A 134 -20.80 -8.68 3.10
CA LYS A 134 -21.71 -8.26 2.02
C LYS A 134 -21.95 -6.75 2.00
N VAL A 135 -20.86 -6.00 2.16
CA VAL A 135 -20.87 -4.53 2.14
C VAL A 135 -20.21 -4.05 0.87
N SER A 136 -20.92 -3.22 0.09
CA SER A 136 -20.33 -2.42 -0.98
C SER A 136 -20.27 -0.94 -0.58
N SER A 137 -19.12 -0.32 -0.82
CA SER A 137 -18.88 1.06 -0.44
C SER A 137 -18.01 1.83 -1.43
N PHE A 138 -18.19 3.14 -1.48
CA PHE A 138 -17.20 4.06 -2.05
C PHE A 138 -16.26 4.53 -0.96
N GLN A 139 -14.96 4.42 -1.18
CA GLN A 139 -13.94 4.88 -0.26
C GLN A 139 -13.08 5.93 -0.94
N GLY A 140 -12.79 7.01 -0.23
CA GLY A 140 -11.86 8.04 -0.65
C GLY A 140 -10.79 8.27 0.40
N ASN A 141 -9.63 8.71 -0.04
CA ASN A 141 -8.58 9.15 0.87
C ASN A 141 -7.75 10.29 0.29
N TYR A 142 -7.21 11.06 1.22
CA TYR A 142 -6.37 12.23 0.98
C TYR A 142 -5.30 12.27 2.04
N TYR A 143 -4.05 12.01 1.66
CA TYR A 143 -2.90 11.98 2.55
C TYR A 143 -1.81 12.95 2.09
N PHE A 144 -0.97 13.31 3.05
CA PHE A 144 0.19 14.14 2.86
C PHE A 144 1.40 13.53 3.54
N THR A 145 2.54 13.55 2.86
CA THR A 145 3.85 13.28 3.47
C THR A 145 4.88 14.31 3.01
N PRO A 146 5.73 14.84 3.91
CA PRO A 146 6.73 15.83 3.53
C PRO A 146 7.97 15.17 2.94
N LEU A 147 8.42 15.62 1.78
CA LEU A 147 9.71 15.24 1.19
C LEU A 147 10.67 16.43 1.26
N LEU A 148 11.77 16.27 1.98
CA LEU A 148 12.77 17.32 2.19
C LEU A 148 14.03 17.03 1.38
N LYS A 149 14.60 18.09 0.80
CA LYS A 149 15.93 18.06 0.18
C LYS A 149 16.97 18.04 1.30
N GLY A 150 17.73 16.96 1.41
CA GLY A 150 18.65 16.76 2.53
C GLY A 150 19.98 16.13 2.14
N LYS A 151 20.94 16.19 3.08
CA LYS A 151 22.24 15.50 3.01
C LYS A 151 22.05 14.04 3.39
N GLY A 152 21.46 13.26 2.49
CA GLY A 152 21.27 11.82 2.67
C GLY A 152 22.56 11.13 3.12
N LYS A 153 22.41 9.98 3.78
CA LYS A 153 23.46 9.14 4.37
C LYS A 153 24.08 9.61 5.69
N ASN A 154 23.92 10.87 6.11
CA ASN A 154 24.43 11.29 7.42
C ASN A 154 23.42 11.03 8.55
N SER A 155 23.79 10.21 9.54
CA SER A 155 22.95 9.83 10.69
C SER A 155 22.39 10.99 11.50
N LYS A 156 23.03 12.17 11.51
CA LYS A 156 22.52 13.36 12.18
C LYS A 156 21.17 13.82 11.66
N TYR A 157 20.80 13.43 10.43
CA TYR A 157 19.54 13.80 9.79
C TYR A 157 18.44 12.73 9.94
N PHE A 158 18.58 11.78 10.87
CA PHE A 158 17.60 10.72 11.08
C PHE A 158 16.19 11.23 11.45
N TYR A 159 16.08 12.46 11.94
CA TYR A 159 14.82 13.14 12.27
C TYR A 159 14.15 13.81 11.05
N ILE A 160 14.77 13.75 9.87
CA ILE A 160 14.20 14.29 8.64
C ILE A 160 13.43 13.17 7.94
N PRO A 161 12.11 13.30 7.77
CA PRO A 161 11.31 12.26 7.12
C PRO A 161 11.72 12.09 5.66
N ASN A 162 11.45 10.89 5.13
CA ASN A 162 11.76 10.50 3.75
C ASN A 162 13.25 10.66 3.37
N THR A 163 14.14 10.73 4.36
CA THR A 163 15.60 10.76 4.16
C THR A 163 16.19 9.40 4.51
N ILE A 164 17.06 8.87 3.65
CA ILE A 164 17.87 7.68 3.95
C ILE A 164 19.11 8.15 4.70
N VAL A 165 19.38 7.56 5.86
CA VAL A 165 20.58 7.85 6.67
C VAL A 165 21.35 6.58 6.97
N ASP A 166 22.68 6.67 7.00
CA ASP A 166 23.56 5.55 7.28
C ASP A 166 24.00 5.62 8.75
N PHE A 167 23.77 4.54 9.49
CA PHE A 167 24.32 4.34 10.84
C PHE A 167 25.59 3.51 10.74
N GLY A 168 26.62 4.14 10.16
CA GLY A 168 27.89 3.48 9.83
C GLY A 168 27.67 2.29 8.88
N ASN A 169 28.35 1.18 9.17
CA ASN A 169 28.25 -0.04 8.36
C ASN A 169 27.14 -1.01 8.85
N ALA A 170 26.42 -0.65 9.92
CA ALA A 170 25.46 -1.56 10.55
C ALA A 170 24.13 -1.58 9.80
N PHE A 171 23.53 -0.41 9.58
CA PHE A 171 22.26 -0.31 8.89
C PHE A 171 22.01 1.07 8.27
N GLN A 172 21.12 1.08 7.30
CA GLN A 172 20.48 2.25 6.71
C GLN A 172 19.07 2.38 7.27
N PHE A 173 18.65 3.59 7.62
CA PHE A 173 17.34 3.85 8.18
C PHE A 173 16.61 4.92 7.38
N THR A 174 15.31 4.76 7.26
CA THR A 174 14.43 5.79 6.72
C THR A 174 13.01 5.61 7.24
N TYR A 175 12.30 6.70 7.47
CA TYR A 175 10.90 6.69 7.88
C TYR A 175 10.09 7.70 7.09
N SER A 176 8.77 7.47 7.00
CA SER A 176 7.85 8.26 6.20
C SER A 176 6.55 8.44 7.00
N PRO A 177 6.29 9.64 7.56
CA PRO A 177 5.04 9.96 8.23
C PRO A 177 3.99 10.39 7.20
N TYR A 178 2.76 10.00 7.43
CA TYR A 178 1.59 10.34 6.62
C TYR A 178 0.50 10.85 7.56
N ILE A 179 -0.13 11.96 7.18
CA ILE A 179 -1.34 12.49 7.82
C ILE A 179 -2.42 12.65 6.76
N GLY A 180 -3.67 12.53 7.13
CA GLY A 180 -4.75 12.85 6.22
C GLY A 180 -6.13 12.43 6.71
N ILE A 181 -7.03 12.25 5.75
CA ILE A 181 -8.41 11.88 5.97
C ILE A 181 -8.82 10.72 5.06
N GLU A 182 -9.73 9.89 5.56
CA GLU A 182 -10.38 8.81 4.84
C GLU A 182 -11.89 9.02 4.91
N ASN A 183 -12.61 8.72 3.84
CA ASN A 183 -14.06 8.64 3.84
C ASN A 183 -14.52 7.29 3.29
N GLU A 184 -15.63 6.79 3.82
CA GLU A 184 -16.25 5.53 3.40
C GLU A 184 -17.75 5.75 3.38
N ASN A 185 -18.39 5.50 2.24
CA ASN A 185 -19.84 5.53 2.08
C ASN A 185 -20.32 4.12 1.71
N ARG A 186 -20.92 3.43 2.68
CA ARG A 186 -21.55 2.12 2.54
C ARG A 186 -22.96 2.31 2.00
N PHE A 187 -23.19 1.89 0.76
CA PHE A 187 -24.46 2.11 0.08
C PHE A 187 -25.25 0.83 -0.15
N SER A 188 -24.59 -0.32 -0.12
CA SER A 188 -25.21 -1.64 -0.19
C SER A 188 -24.70 -2.49 0.96
N THR A 189 -25.60 -2.97 1.80
CA THR A 189 -25.30 -3.76 3.00
C THR A 189 -26.40 -4.81 3.18
N GLU A 190 -26.09 -5.93 3.84
CA GLU A 190 -27.11 -6.92 4.22
C GLU A 190 -27.96 -6.42 5.38
N ASP A 191 -27.35 -5.79 6.38
CA ASP A 191 -28.03 -5.08 7.47
C ASP A 191 -28.13 -3.58 7.18
N LEU A 192 -29.32 -3.00 7.36
CA LEU A 192 -29.52 -1.55 7.21
C LEU A 192 -28.73 -0.75 8.23
N ALA A 193 -28.47 -1.29 9.42
CA ALA A 193 -27.67 -0.66 10.46
C ALA A 193 -26.17 -0.52 10.10
N ASP A 194 -25.70 -1.27 9.08
CA ASP A 194 -24.34 -1.14 8.55
C ASP A 194 -24.21 -0.07 7.45
N LYS A 195 -25.33 0.49 6.98
CA LYS A 195 -25.35 1.49 5.91
C LYS A 195 -25.02 2.87 6.46
N GLY A 196 -24.27 3.67 5.69
CA GLY A 196 -23.95 5.04 6.09
C GLY A 196 -22.59 5.51 5.60
N SER A 197 -22.16 6.63 6.16
CA SER A 197 -20.92 7.32 5.88
C SER A 197 -20.05 7.35 7.13
N ILE A 198 -18.74 7.22 6.93
CA ILE A 198 -17.73 7.30 7.98
C ILE A 198 -16.61 8.18 7.48
N TYR A 199 -16.23 9.19 8.27
CA TYR A 199 -15.11 10.08 8.03
C TYR A 199 -14.07 9.86 9.11
N ARG A 200 -12.81 9.67 8.72
CA ARG A 200 -11.72 9.33 9.64
C ARG A 200 -10.55 10.27 9.47
N ALA A 201 -9.99 10.73 10.59
CA ALA A 201 -8.63 11.23 10.62
C ALA A 201 -7.67 10.04 10.53
N TYR A 202 -6.55 10.23 9.84
CA TYR A 202 -5.57 9.19 9.60
C TYR A 202 -4.15 9.66 9.90
N PHE A 203 -3.41 8.82 10.60
CA PHE A 203 -1.98 8.97 10.81
C PHE A 203 -1.28 7.63 10.56
N ARG A 204 -0.15 7.67 9.85
CA ARG A 204 0.69 6.49 9.62
C ARG A 204 2.15 6.87 9.68
N VAL A 205 2.96 5.98 10.24
CA VAL A 205 4.41 6.04 10.13
C VAL A 205 4.90 4.70 9.62
N THR A 206 5.60 4.72 8.50
CA THR A 206 6.30 3.54 7.98
C THR A 206 7.80 3.76 8.08
N SER A 207 8.54 2.71 8.40
CA SER A 207 9.99 2.73 8.56
C SER A 207 10.61 1.53 7.86
N ASN A 208 11.77 1.74 7.26
CA ASN A 208 12.59 0.71 6.64
C ASN A 208 14.01 0.78 7.21
N ILE A 209 14.52 -0.39 7.59
CA ILE A 209 15.88 -0.59 8.06
C ILE A 209 16.55 -1.61 7.12
N LEU A 210 17.55 -1.18 6.37
CA LEU A 210 18.35 -2.06 5.53
C LEU A 210 19.63 -2.43 6.29
N LEU A 211 19.89 -3.72 6.47
CA LEU A 211 21.07 -4.16 7.23
C LEU A 211 22.30 -4.29 6.32
N PHE A 212 23.47 -4.04 6.90
CA PHE A 212 24.78 -4.21 6.27
C PHE A 212 24.96 -3.46 4.94
N PRO A 213 24.63 -2.15 4.86
CA PRO A 213 24.65 -1.40 3.60
C PRO A 213 26.03 -1.33 2.92
N SER A 214 27.11 -1.52 3.68
CA SER A 214 28.50 -1.48 3.21
C SER A 214 29.12 -2.85 2.93
N SER A 215 28.42 -3.97 3.22
CA SER A 215 28.98 -5.32 3.06
C SER A 215 28.85 -5.81 1.62
N GLU A 216 29.93 -6.13 0.92
CA GLU A 216 29.84 -6.64 -0.46
C GLU A 216 28.98 -7.90 -0.60
N LYS A 217 28.98 -8.78 0.42
CA LYS A 217 28.23 -10.05 0.40
C LYS A 217 26.78 -9.91 0.86
N LEU A 218 26.51 -9.04 1.83
CA LEU A 218 25.22 -8.95 2.52
C LEU A 218 24.44 -7.67 2.23
N LYS A 219 25.02 -6.73 1.48
CA LYS A 219 24.36 -5.49 1.09
C LYS A 219 23.06 -5.81 0.37
N GLU A 220 22.01 -5.10 0.80
CA GLU A 220 20.66 -5.22 0.23
C GLU A 220 20.07 -6.65 0.32
N LYS A 221 20.54 -7.49 1.26
CA LYS A 221 19.97 -8.83 1.49
C LYS A 221 18.95 -8.89 2.60
N PHE A 222 19.06 -8.03 3.60
CA PHE A 222 18.17 -8.07 4.76
C PHE A 222 17.52 -6.71 5.00
N GLU A 223 16.21 -6.71 5.11
CA GLU A 223 15.44 -5.52 5.45
C GLU A 223 14.45 -5.79 6.58
N PHE A 224 14.29 -4.81 7.45
CA PHE A 224 13.24 -4.78 8.45
C PHE A 224 12.28 -3.63 8.14
N ASN A 225 11.00 -3.96 7.99
CA ASN A 225 9.94 -2.99 7.72
C ASN A 225 9.03 -2.90 8.95
N ILE A 226 8.69 -1.68 9.34
CA ILE A 226 7.74 -1.39 10.41
C ILE A 226 6.66 -0.47 9.83
N ASP A 227 5.40 -0.80 10.06
CA ASP A 227 4.28 0.04 9.68
C ASP A 227 3.34 0.20 10.86
N TRP A 228 3.07 1.43 11.26
CA TRP A 228 2.10 1.74 12.28
C TRP A 228 1.08 2.74 11.75
N GLN A 229 -0.19 2.47 11.99
CA GLN A 229 -1.31 3.29 11.55
C GLN A 229 -2.29 3.51 12.70
N TYR A 230 -2.85 4.70 12.72
CA TYR A 230 -3.90 5.11 13.64
C TYR A 230 -4.98 5.83 12.86
N ARG A 231 -6.23 5.48 13.14
CA ARG A 231 -7.41 6.16 12.61
C ARG A 231 -8.34 6.51 13.76
N TYR A 232 -9.00 7.65 13.62
CA TYR A 232 -10.04 8.11 14.52
C TYR A 232 -11.25 8.54 13.69
N ASN A 233 -12.42 7.98 13.96
CA ASN A 233 -13.65 8.40 13.31
C ASN A 233 -14.01 9.80 13.83
N LEU A 234 -14.04 10.76 12.91
CA LEU A 234 -14.43 12.13 13.18
C LEU A 234 -15.94 12.27 13.21
N GLU A 235 -16.61 11.55 12.31
CA GLU A 235 -18.04 11.55 12.13
C GLU A 235 -18.48 10.22 11.49
N GLU A 236 -19.56 9.65 12.00
CA GLU A 236 -20.19 8.46 11.47
C GLU A 236 -21.72 8.52 11.64
N ASN A 237 -22.44 7.89 10.72
CA ASN A 237 -23.88 7.63 10.87
C ASN A 237 -24.24 6.15 10.59
N VAL A 238 -23.27 5.27 10.78
CA VAL A 238 -23.45 3.82 10.74
C VAL A 238 -23.75 3.33 12.15
N GLU A 239 -24.92 2.75 12.39
CA GLU A 239 -25.40 2.38 13.72
C GLU A 239 -24.57 1.26 14.36
N ASN A 240 -24.16 0.26 13.57
CA ASN A 240 -23.39 -0.89 14.05
C ASN A 240 -21.87 -0.61 14.17
N LEU A 241 -21.44 0.65 14.08
CA LEU A 241 -20.03 1.01 14.19
C LEU A 241 -19.62 1.17 15.66
N ASN A 242 -19.23 0.06 16.29
CA ASN A 242 -18.97 0.01 17.73
C ASN A 242 -17.60 0.56 18.18
N LYS A 243 -16.79 1.11 17.26
CA LYS A 243 -15.44 1.62 17.55
C LYS A 243 -15.16 2.91 16.80
N SER A 244 -14.67 3.91 17.52
CA SER A 244 -14.19 5.18 16.98
C SER A 244 -12.68 5.18 16.71
N GLU A 245 -11.90 4.34 17.39
CA GLU A 245 -10.46 4.23 17.22
C GLU A 245 -10.06 2.94 16.52
N HIS A 246 -9.13 3.04 15.57
CA HIS A 246 -8.57 1.87 14.89
C HIS A 246 -7.04 1.94 14.85
N LYS A 247 -6.39 0.88 15.32
CA LYS A 247 -4.93 0.75 15.36
C LYS A 247 -4.51 -0.40 14.47
N TYR A 248 -3.45 -0.20 13.69
CA TYR A 248 -2.87 -1.23 12.84
C TYR A 248 -1.35 -1.20 12.96
N PHE A 249 -0.74 -2.36 13.15
CA PHE A 249 0.69 -2.51 13.24
C PHE A 249 1.15 -3.71 12.42
N THR A 250 2.22 -3.52 11.66
CA THR A 250 2.95 -4.63 11.04
C THR A 250 4.44 -4.47 11.26
N ALA A 251 5.11 -5.60 11.45
CA ALA A 251 6.56 -5.70 11.45
C ALA A 251 6.97 -6.85 10.55
N SER A 252 8.05 -6.68 9.81
CA SER A 252 8.46 -7.66 8.82
C SER A 252 9.97 -7.72 8.68
N PHE A 253 10.53 -8.90 8.90
CA PHE A 253 11.93 -9.19 8.60
C PHE A 253 12.03 -9.95 7.28
N ASN A 254 12.77 -9.44 6.31
CA ASN A 254 12.79 -10.00 4.96
C ASN A 254 14.20 -10.31 4.50
N TYR A 255 14.33 -11.42 3.79
CA TYR A 255 15.48 -11.80 3.01
C TYR A 255 15.20 -11.57 1.52
N ILE A 256 16.00 -10.69 0.90
CA ILE A 256 15.91 -10.30 -0.50
C ILE A 256 16.80 -11.22 -1.32
N PHE A 257 16.19 -12.17 -2.03
CA PHE A 257 16.92 -13.11 -2.88
C PHE A 257 17.00 -12.63 -4.33
N PHE A 258 16.15 -11.69 -4.74
CA PHE A 258 16.18 -11.08 -6.07
C PHE A 258 15.86 -9.58 -6.01
N THR A 259 16.64 -8.79 -6.73
CA THR A 259 16.36 -7.37 -6.98
C THR A 259 16.98 -6.96 -8.31
N THR A 260 16.34 -6.06 -9.06
CA THR A 260 16.94 -5.45 -10.26
C THR A 260 17.79 -4.24 -9.88
N GLN A 261 18.63 -3.78 -10.81
CA GLN A 261 19.26 -2.46 -10.71
C GLN A 261 18.15 -1.43 -10.45
N GLU A 262 18.37 -0.55 -9.47
CA GLU A 262 17.41 0.46 -8.95
C GLU A 262 16.29 -0.04 -8.01
N GLY A 263 16.21 -1.33 -7.66
CA GLY A 263 15.26 -1.82 -6.65
C GLY A 263 13.77 -1.75 -7.04
N LYS A 264 13.48 -1.47 -8.32
CA LYS A 264 12.12 -1.40 -8.86
C LYS A 264 11.41 -2.76 -8.80
N LYS A 265 12.10 -3.82 -9.20
CA LYS A 265 11.61 -5.20 -9.12
C LYS A 265 12.35 -5.94 -8.02
N SER A 266 11.62 -6.69 -7.19
CA SER A 266 12.25 -7.50 -6.14
C SER A 266 11.41 -8.72 -5.77
N ALA A 267 12.08 -9.77 -5.30
CA ALA A 267 11.46 -10.91 -4.67
C ALA A 267 12.14 -11.24 -3.34
N LYS A 268 11.32 -11.47 -2.31
CA LYS A 268 11.75 -11.60 -0.92
C LYS A 268 10.97 -12.69 -0.21
N ILE A 269 11.59 -13.33 0.79
CA ILE A 269 10.89 -14.14 1.78
C ILE A 269 10.87 -13.35 3.08
N GLY A 270 9.70 -13.19 3.68
CA GLY A 270 9.50 -12.40 4.90
C GLY A 270 8.91 -13.22 6.03
N PHE A 271 9.38 -12.95 7.25
CA PHE A 271 8.66 -13.30 8.48
C PHE A 271 7.90 -12.06 8.95
N ASP A 272 6.59 -12.16 8.95
CA ASP A 272 5.66 -11.05 9.16
C ASP A 272 4.92 -11.21 10.48
N TYR A 273 4.73 -10.11 11.18
CA TYR A 273 3.81 -9.97 12.29
C TYR A 273 2.80 -8.87 11.96
N THR A 274 1.53 -9.15 12.19
CA THR A 274 0.43 -8.19 12.03
C THR A 274 -0.39 -8.15 13.31
N ASN A 275 -0.82 -6.95 13.72
CA ASN A 275 -1.72 -6.76 14.86
C ASN A 275 -2.67 -5.57 14.63
N GLY A 276 -3.94 -5.73 14.97
CA GLY A 276 -4.96 -4.69 14.89
C GLY A 276 -5.82 -4.77 13.62
N GLU A 277 -6.50 -3.68 13.26
CA GLU A 277 -7.48 -3.63 12.18
C GLU A 277 -7.18 -2.52 11.16
N ASN A 278 -7.55 -2.74 9.89
CA ASN A 278 -7.43 -1.76 8.82
C ASN A 278 -8.77 -1.61 8.08
N PRO A 279 -9.63 -0.66 8.51
CA PRO A 279 -10.94 -0.43 7.90
C PRO A 279 -10.89 -0.15 6.40
N SER A 280 -9.86 0.55 5.91
CA SER A 280 -9.72 0.89 4.48
C SER A 280 -9.47 -0.34 3.59
N LYS A 281 -9.22 -1.51 4.18
CA LYS A 281 -9.08 -2.81 3.52
C LYS A 281 -10.11 -3.83 3.98
N ASN A 282 -11.07 -3.42 4.82
CA ASN A 282 -11.98 -4.28 5.58
C ASN A 282 -11.22 -5.39 6.34
N PHE A 283 -10.00 -5.08 6.77
CA PHE A 283 -9.20 -6.00 7.55
C PHE A 283 -9.64 -5.87 9.01
N GLU A 284 -10.32 -6.90 9.50
CA GLU A 284 -10.76 -6.98 10.89
C GLU A 284 -9.61 -7.06 11.89
N GLU A 285 -9.92 -6.70 13.14
CA GLU A 285 -8.98 -6.79 14.26
C GLU A 285 -8.53 -8.22 14.53
N GLN A 286 -7.21 -8.40 14.50
CA GLN A 286 -6.57 -9.69 14.73
C GLN A 286 -5.06 -9.57 14.90
N SER A 287 -4.43 -10.67 15.33
CA SER A 287 -2.98 -10.80 15.42
C SER A 287 -2.50 -12.13 14.86
N PHE A 288 -1.46 -12.11 14.02
CA PHE A 288 -0.85 -13.33 13.50
C PHE A 288 0.60 -13.15 13.06
N TYR A 289 1.29 -14.28 12.94
CA TYR A 289 2.58 -14.41 12.28
C TYR A 289 2.42 -15.14 10.95
N ALA A 290 3.20 -14.75 9.93
CA ALA A 290 3.18 -15.40 8.63
C ALA A 290 4.59 -15.49 8.04
N LEU A 291 4.85 -16.60 7.33
CA LEU A 291 5.95 -16.67 6.38
C LEU A 291 5.40 -16.30 5.01
N SER A 292 6.00 -15.32 4.35
CA SER A 292 5.42 -14.72 3.14
C SER A 292 6.41 -14.66 2.00
N LEU A 293 5.94 -15.00 0.80
CA LEU A 293 6.62 -14.62 -0.44
C LEU A 293 6.15 -13.21 -0.82
N LYS A 294 7.11 -12.34 -1.11
CA LYS A 294 6.84 -10.95 -1.48
C LYS A 294 7.43 -10.62 -2.83
N VAL A 295 6.60 -10.09 -3.72
CA VAL A 295 6.99 -9.76 -5.09
C VAL A 295 6.58 -8.33 -5.43
N LYS A 296 7.51 -7.56 -5.97
CA LYS A 296 7.29 -6.20 -6.49
C LYS A 296 7.69 -6.16 -7.95
N LEU A 297 6.81 -5.65 -8.80
CA LEU A 297 7.07 -5.38 -10.23
C LEU A 297 6.82 -3.92 -10.56
#